data_AF-A0A933G8V0-F1
#
_entry.id   AF-A0A933G8V0-F1
#
_cell.length_a   1.000
_cell.length_b   1.000
_cell.length_c   1.000
_cell.angle_alpha   90.00
_cell.angle_beta   90.00
_cell.angle_gamma   90.00
#
_symmetry.space_group_name_H-M   'P 1'
#
loop_
_entity.id
_entity.type
_entity.pdbx_description
1 polymer ?
#
loop_
_entity_poly.entity_id
_entity_poly.type
_entity_poly.pdbx_seq_one_letter_code
_entity_poly.pdbx_strand_id
1 'polypeptide(L)' 'MNLQSDRELANTRAKLRLLEEEYEATRSDASEDAYLREVTMRSLRRLINQLKEEIARYEARQPVR' A
#
# COMPACT_ATOMS: atom_id res chain seq x y z
N MET A 1 -10.92 -6.90 -0.36
CA MET A 1 -10.99 -6.59 1.08
C MET A 1 -11.85 -5.35 1.24
N ASN A 2 -12.54 -5.20 2.37
CA ASN A 2 -13.45 -4.09 2.60
C ASN A 2 -13.32 -3.60 4.04
N LEU A 3 -12.85 -2.37 4.25
CA LEU A 3 -12.76 -1.77 5.59
C LEU A 3 -14.16 -1.55 6.18
N GLN A 4 -14.31 -1.87 7.46
CA GLN A 4 -15.55 -1.82 8.22
C GLN A 4 -15.47 -0.87 9.41
N SER A 5 -14.27 -0.46 9.85
CA SER A 5 -14.09 0.41 11.01
C SER A 5 -12.91 1.37 10.87
N ASP A 6 -12.93 2.44 11.66
CA ASP A 6 -11.84 3.41 11.74
C ASP A 6 -10.54 2.77 12.24
N ARG A 7 -10.64 1.72 13.07
CA ARG A 7 -9.48 0.94 13.51
C ARG A 7 -8.84 0.19 12.34
N GLU A 8 -9.65 -0.42 11.48
CA GLU A 8 -9.15 -1.08 10.27
C GLU A 8 -8.57 -0.07 9.27
N LEU A 9 -9.18 1.12 9.16
CA LEU A 9 -8.63 2.22 8.37
C LEU A 9 -7.26 2.65 8.88
N ALA A 10 -7.11 2.85 10.20
CA ALA A 10 -5.84 3.23 10.82
C ALA A 10 -4.75 2.16 10.59
N ASN A 11 -5.09 0.88 10.78
CA ASN A 11 -4.18 -0.22 10.52
C ASN A 11 -3.78 -0.30 9.03
N THR A 12 -4.74 -0.09 8.14
CA THR A 12 -4.50 -0.12 6.69
C THR A 12 -3.61 1.03 6.24
N ARG A 13 -3.79 2.24 6.81
CA ARG A 13 -2.91 3.39 6.58
C ARG A 13 -1.49 3.13 7.11
N ALA A 14 -1.35 2.54 8.30
CA ALA A 14 -0.05 2.17 8.84
C ALA A 14 0.66 1.15 7.94
N LYS A 15 -0.07 0.13 7.48
CA LYS A 15 0.47 -0.89 6.55
C LYS A 15 0.85 -0.28 5.20
N LEU A 16 0.03 0.63 4.67
CA LEU A 16 0.32 1.35 3.43
C LEU A 16 1.64 2.09 3.53
N ARG A 17 1.87 2.81 4.63
CA ARG A 17 3.12 3.54 4.87
C ARG A 17 4.35 2.63 4.82
N LEU A 18 4.30 1.50 5.52
CA LEU A 18 5.40 0.53 5.54
C LEU A 18 5.70 -0.03 4.14
N LEU A 19 4.65 -0.28 3.34
CA LEU A 19 4.82 -0.77 1.97
C LEU A 19 5.39 0.29 1.03
N GLU A 20 5.03 1.56 1.23
CA GLU A 20 5.61 2.67 0.47
C GLU A 20 7.09 2.89 0.83
N GLU A 21 7.44 2.79 2.11
CA GLU A 21 8.84 2.84 2.57
C GLU A 21 9.66 1.68 1.98
N GLU A 22 9.14 0.45 2.01
CA GLU A 22 9.78 -0.71 1.40
C GLU A 22 9.95 -0.53 -0.11
N TYR A 23 8.94 -0.03 -0.81
CA TYR A 23 9.01 0.20 -2.25
C TYR A 23 10.16 1.15 -2.63
N GLU A 24 10.33 2.25 -1.89
CA GLU A 24 11.42 3.20 -2.15
C GLU A 24 12.79 2.64 -1.75
N ALA A 25 12.86 1.82 -0.69
CA ALA A 25 14.07 1.10 -0.33
C ALA A 25 14.49 0.12 -1.43
N THR A 26 13.58 -0.76 -1.87
CA THR A 26 13.81 -1.72 -2.97
C THR A 26 14.16 -1.00 -4.28
N ARG A 27 13.54 0.15 -4.56
CA ARG A 27 13.83 0.96 -5.76
C ARG A 27 15.26 1.48 -5.79
N SER A 28 15.78 1.85 -4.62
CA SER A 28 17.11 2.45 -4.46
C SER A 28 18.21 1.39 -4.29
N ASP A 29 17.83 0.13 -4.08
CA ASP A 29 18.77 -0.97 -3.89
C ASP A 29 19.35 -1.46 -5.23
N ALA A 30 20.61 -1.10 -5.48
CA ALA A 30 21.38 -1.55 -6.63
C ALA A 30 22.06 -2.91 -6.43
N SER A 31 21.99 -3.49 -5.23
CA SER A 31 22.66 -4.76 -4.87
C SER A 31 21.87 -6.00 -5.26
N GLU A 32 20.54 -5.87 -5.43
CA GLU A 32 19.67 -6.96 -5.90
C GLU A 32 19.72 -7.16 -7.42
N ASP A 33 19.51 -8.42 -7.84
CA ASP A 33 19.26 -8.79 -9.23
C ASP A 33 18.13 -7.92 -9.80
N ALA A 34 18.42 -7.25 -10.93
CA ALA A 34 17.52 -6.30 -11.54
C ALA A 34 16.14 -6.89 -11.88
N TYR A 35 16.08 -8.17 -12.26
CA TYR A 35 14.83 -8.85 -12.55
C TYR A 35 14.02 -9.11 -11.27
N LEU A 36 14.66 -9.60 -10.21
CA LEU A 36 14.00 -9.82 -8.92
C LEU A 36 13.48 -8.50 -8.34
N ARG A 37 14.30 -7.44 -8.37
CA ARG A 37 13.89 -6.09 -7.95
C ARG A 37 12.64 -5.63 -8.70
N GLU A 38 12.61 -5.78 -10.02
CA GLU A 38 11.45 -5.38 -10.82
C GLU A 38 10.18 -6.16 -10.44
N VAL A 39 10.28 -7.48 -10.25
CA VAL A 39 9.15 -8.32 -9.87
C VAL A 39 8.63 -7.94 -8.48
N THR A 40 9.52 -7.73 -7.52
CA THR A 40 9.18 -7.27 -6.16
C THR A 40 8.49 -5.92 -6.19
N MET A 41 9.07 -4.93 -6.89
CA MET A 41 8.49 -3.60 -7.03
C MET A 41 7.11 -3.62 -7.71
N ARG A 42 6.91 -4.44 -8.74
CA ARG A 42 5.60 -4.59 -9.40
C ARG A 42 4.56 -5.14 -8.42
N SER A 43 4.95 -6.07 -7.56
CA SER A 43 4.06 -6.69 -6.57
C SER A 43 3.71 -5.70 -5.45
N LEU A 44 4.71 -4.99 -4.91
CA LEU A 44 4.52 -3.91 -3.93
C LEU A 44 3.58 -2.83 -4.47
N ARG A 45 3.81 -2.35 -5.70
CA ARG A 45 2.96 -1.33 -6.33
C ARG A 45 1.51 -1.78 -6.46
N ARG A 46 1.26 -3.04 -6.85
CA ARG A 46 -0.11 -3.58 -6.92
C ARG A 46 -0.78 -3.56 -5.54
N LEU A 47 -0.07 -3.99 -4.50
CA LEU A 47 -0.62 -4.02 -3.14
C LEU A 47 -0.88 -2.61 -2.61
N ILE A 48 0.05 -1.67 -2.80
CA ILE A 48 -0.10 -0.26 -2.44
C ILE A 48 -1.36 0.33 -3.09
N ASN A 49 -1.54 0.11 -4.39
CA ASN A 49 -2.70 0.62 -5.11
C ASN A 49 -4.01 0.01 -4.58
N GLN A 50 -4.03 -1.30 -4.31
CA GLN A 50 -5.20 -1.96 -3.75
C GLN A 50 -5.59 -1.37 -2.38
N LEU A 51 -4.61 -1.11 -1.49
CA LEU A 51 -4.88 -0.51 -0.19
C LEU A 51 -5.35 0.95 -0.31
N LYS A 52 -4.76 1.73 -1.23
CA LYS A 52 -5.21 3.10 -1.53
C LYS A 52 -6.66 3.13 -1.99
N GLU A 53 -7.03 2.26 -2.92
CA GLU A 53 -8.42 2.14 -3.36
C GLU A 53 -9.37 1.74 -2.24
N GLU A 54 -8.94 0.83 -1.36
CA GLU A 54 -9.76 0.38 -0.25
C GLU A 54 -10.02 1.49 0.77
N ILE A 55 -8.99 2.27 1.10
CA ILE A 55 -9.09 3.49 1.91
C ILE A 55 -10.07 4.46 1.25
N ALA A 56 -9.88 4.78 -0.04
CA ALA A 56 -10.75 5.72 -0.76
C ALA A 56 -12.22 5.25 -0.78
N ARG A 57 -12.47 3.95 -1.01
CA ARG A 57 -13.82 3.37 -0.96
C ARG A 57 -14.44 3.46 0.44
N TYR A 58 -13.65 3.30 1.49
CA TYR A 58 -14.13 3.46 2.86
C TYR A 58 -14.51 4.90 3.18
N GLU A 59 -13.61 5.84 2.89
CA GLU A 59 -13.80 7.26 3.13
C GLU A 59 -15.00 7.81 2.34
N ALA A 60 -15.17 7.39 1.08
CA ALA A 60 -16.31 7.81 0.26
C ALA A 60 -17.67 7.32 0.78
N ARG A 61 -17.71 6.25 1.58
CA ARG A 61 -18.94 5.74 2.22
C ARG A 61 -19.23 6.39 3.57
N GLN A 62 -18.25 7.06 4.17
CA GLN A 62 -18.50 7.80 5.39
C GLN A 62 -19.25 9.09 5.02
N PRO A 63 -20.38 9.39 5.67
CA PRO A 63 -21.05 10.67 5.47
C PRO A 63 -20.05 11.78 5.84
N VAL A 64 -19.90 12.75 4.94
CA VAL A 64 -19.12 13.97 5.20
C VAL A 64 -19.62 14.55 6.52
N ARG A 65 -18.78 14.52 7.56
CA ARG A 65 -19.05 15.18 8.84
C ARG A 65 -18.81 16.67 8.71
#